data_AF-A0A1Y2IS63-F1
#
_entry.id   AF-A0A1Y2IS63-F1
#
_cell.length_a   1.000
_cell.length_b   1.000
_cell.length_c   1.000
_cell.angle_alpha   90.00
_cell.angle_beta   90.00
_cell.angle_gamma   90.00
#
_symmetry.space_group_name_H-M   'P 1'
#
loop_
_entity.id
_entity.type
_entity.pdbx_description
1 polymer ?
#
loop_
_entity_poly.entity_id
_entity_poly.type
_entity_poly.pdbx_seq_one_letter_code
_entity_poly.pdbx_strand_id
1 'polypeptide(L)'
;MPLAKIPYPAAGDGILSDTPYSWTESKVHVPYESAVAEDDGEALSRKGKYRTSSRRSSIARWENWLSGFAPSALRPWLLNLPMLPTFALAYCLISALVLSGYIYTGFWKSLGFNAASSDSSLLDHIALDHLLTKVSALYPQPLQLVPNALLTPPASLTFSACLWINEADVEYIEGWAAEWRGPLSLLIATNATPASPEHNGLTDKLAALQRKHPPLKQNLFVHLLHLDSRTEPRPNSFLNLARLLAPSPRVVLFPGNLSVVPPKTLYQTLLHQLPSSSSAMTIQGHSRKRRPAVLTSKERTSFPFMPLAPLVLARDDSTWCTERFFAGMPRVMDWEECLWQVWLANFGDIEVRQVQGISSSNDAPGAVGSAAVVRLYSL
;
A
#
# COMPACT_ATOMS: atom_id res chain seq x y z
N MET A 1 21.37 46.47 -38.33
CA MET A 1 20.33 45.59 -38.91
C MET A 1 19.11 45.63 -38.00
N PRO A 2 17.95 46.15 -38.43
CA PRO A 2 16.75 46.16 -37.60
C PRO A 2 15.93 44.88 -37.82
N LEU A 3 15.50 44.25 -36.73
CA LEU A 3 14.63 43.07 -36.72
C LEU A 3 13.19 43.47 -37.04
N ALA A 4 12.61 42.82 -38.05
CA ALA A 4 11.24 42.98 -38.48
C ALA A 4 10.25 42.39 -37.45
N LYS A 5 9.19 43.15 -37.15
CA LYS A 5 8.03 42.69 -36.38
C LYS A 5 7.15 41.78 -37.24
N ILE A 6 6.83 40.60 -36.71
CA ILE A 6 5.84 39.67 -37.28
C ILE A 6 4.48 39.99 -36.63
N PRO A 7 3.40 40.22 -37.41
CA PRO A 7 2.06 40.42 -36.87
C PRO A 7 1.35 39.09 -36.60
N TYR A 8 0.65 39.01 -35.47
CA TYR A 8 -0.28 37.92 -35.13
C TYR A 8 -1.61 38.09 -35.89
N PRO A 9 -2.27 37.00 -36.33
CA PRO A 9 -3.59 37.07 -36.95
C PRO A 9 -4.69 37.23 -35.91
N ALA A 10 -5.70 38.00 -36.31
CA ALA A 10 -6.90 38.33 -35.55
C ALA A 10 -7.81 37.11 -35.30
N ALA A 11 -8.45 37.11 -34.13
CA ALA A 11 -9.48 36.16 -33.74
C ALA A 11 -10.70 36.28 -34.67
N GLY A 12 -11.13 35.16 -35.24
CA GLY A 12 -12.36 35.04 -36.00
C GLY A 12 -13.52 34.66 -35.07
N ASP A 13 -14.58 35.45 -35.11
CA ASP A 13 -15.86 35.18 -34.46
C ASP A 13 -16.55 33.97 -35.13
N GLY A 14 -16.59 32.85 -34.42
CA GLY A 14 -17.30 31.64 -34.80
C GLY A 14 -18.69 31.59 -34.19
N ILE A 15 -19.70 31.83 -35.02
CA ILE A 15 -21.13 31.66 -34.73
C ILE A 15 -21.40 30.18 -34.44
N LEU A 16 -21.81 29.85 -33.21
CA LEU A 16 -22.24 28.50 -32.82
C LEU A 16 -23.74 28.35 -33.11
N SER A 17 -24.07 27.50 -34.07
CA SER A 17 -25.44 27.09 -34.39
C SER A 17 -25.91 25.97 -33.45
N ASP A 18 -26.96 26.23 -32.70
CA ASP A 18 -27.70 25.25 -31.89
C ASP A 18 -28.31 24.16 -32.77
N THR A 19 -28.04 22.89 -32.45
CA THR A 19 -28.87 21.76 -32.88
C THR A 19 -29.22 20.90 -31.66
N PRO A 20 -30.51 20.65 -31.37
CA PRO A 20 -30.90 19.77 -30.29
C PRO A 20 -30.97 18.31 -30.78
N TYR A 21 -30.09 17.45 -30.28
CA TYR A 21 -30.25 15.99 -30.39
C TYR A 21 -31.08 15.48 -29.21
N SER A 22 -32.32 15.06 -29.49
CA SER A 22 -33.15 14.31 -28.55
C SER A 22 -32.71 12.85 -28.53
N TRP A 23 -32.28 12.34 -27.37
CA TRP A 23 -32.08 10.91 -27.16
C TRP A 23 -33.34 10.31 -26.54
N THR A 24 -34.02 9.45 -27.30
CA THR A 24 -35.10 8.60 -26.80
C THR A 24 -34.52 7.42 -26.04
N GLU A 25 -34.92 7.28 -24.77
CA GLU A 25 -34.62 6.13 -23.90
C GLU A 25 -35.26 4.84 -24.45
N SER A 26 -34.44 3.89 -24.89
CA SER A 26 -34.87 2.51 -25.12
C SER A 26 -34.84 1.74 -23.80
N LYS A 27 -36.01 1.52 -23.20
CA LYS A 27 -36.24 0.55 -22.13
C LYS A 27 -35.97 -0.86 -22.64
N VAL A 28 -34.85 -1.46 -22.23
CA VAL A 28 -34.61 -2.90 -22.39
C VAL A 28 -35.17 -3.61 -21.15
N HIS A 29 -36.26 -4.33 -21.35
CA HIS A 29 -36.84 -5.24 -20.37
C HIS A 29 -35.96 -6.49 -20.29
N VAL A 30 -35.37 -6.77 -19.13
CA VAL A 30 -34.73 -8.04 -18.81
C VAL A 30 -35.75 -8.90 -18.04
N PRO A 31 -36.05 -10.14 -18.47
CA PRO A 31 -36.94 -11.02 -17.72
C PRO A 31 -36.20 -11.60 -16.50
N TYR A 32 -36.88 -11.57 -15.36
CA TYR A 32 -36.46 -12.15 -14.10
C TYR A 32 -36.82 -13.64 -14.10
N GLU A 33 -35.83 -14.51 -14.23
CA GLU A 33 -36.02 -15.97 -14.17
C GLU A 33 -35.86 -16.41 -12.70
N SER A 34 -36.99 -16.72 -12.08
CA SER A 34 -37.08 -17.25 -10.72
C SER A 34 -36.81 -18.76 -10.73
N ALA A 35 -35.65 -19.18 -10.22
CA ALA A 35 -35.40 -20.59 -9.91
C ALA A 35 -35.76 -20.87 -8.44
N VAL A 36 -36.93 -21.48 -8.26
CA VAL A 36 -37.32 -22.23 -7.07
C VAL A 36 -36.68 -23.61 -7.18
N ALA A 37 -35.98 -24.05 -6.13
CA ALA A 37 -35.61 -25.46 -5.95
C ALA A 37 -35.78 -25.84 -4.48
N GLU A 38 -36.88 -26.55 -4.23
CA GLU A 38 -37.08 -27.50 -3.12
C GLU A 38 -35.95 -28.53 -3.13
N ASP A 39 -35.33 -28.77 -1.98
CA ASP A 39 -35.59 -29.88 -1.05
C ASP A 39 -35.22 -31.25 -1.63
N ASP A 40 -34.25 -31.90 -0.97
CA ASP A 40 -34.29 -33.33 -0.65
C ASP A 40 -33.00 -33.72 0.08
N GLY A 41 -33.19 -34.23 1.29
CA GLY A 41 -32.12 -34.78 2.10
C GLY A 41 -31.62 -36.11 1.57
N GLU A 42 -30.37 -36.45 1.88
CA GLU A 42 -30.03 -37.85 2.14
C GLU A 42 -28.76 -37.97 2.97
N ALA A 43 -28.92 -38.69 4.09
CA ALA A 43 -27.86 -39.08 4.98
C ALA A 43 -27.00 -40.17 4.36
N LEU A 44 -25.68 -39.94 4.23
CA LEU A 44 -24.72 -41.01 3.94
C LEU A 44 -23.55 -40.97 4.93
N SER A 45 -23.75 -41.73 6.00
CA SER A 45 -22.72 -42.27 6.88
C SER A 45 -21.78 -43.20 6.06
N ARG A 46 -20.59 -42.70 5.71
CA ARG A 46 -19.47 -43.53 5.22
C ARG A 46 -18.33 -43.50 6.23
N LYS A 47 -18.33 -44.49 7.12
CA LYS A 47 -17.16 -44.93 7.89
C LYS A 47 -16.10 -45.49 6.92
N GLY A 48 -15.16 -44.63 6.52
CA GLY A 48 -13.94 -45.04 5.82
C GLY A 48 -12.99 -45.77 6.76
N LYS A 49 -12.83 -47.09 6.55
CA LYS A 49 -11.76 -47.91 7.14
C LYS A 49 -10.40 -47.38 6.66
N TYR A 50 -9.64 -46.75 7.55
CA TYR A 50 -8.22 -46.46 7.35
C TYR A 50 -7.44 -47.78 7.30
N ARG A 51 -7.09 -48.19 6.08
CA ARG A 51 -6.24 -49.34 5.80
C ARG A 51 -4.78 -48.89 5.98
N THR A 52 -4.15 -49.32 7.05
CA THR A 52 -2.72 -49.13 7.34
C THR A 52 -1.89 -49.95 6.35
N SER A 53 -1.59 -49.38 5.18
CA SER A 53 -0.65 -49.94 4.20
C SER A 53 0.18 -48.83 3.57
N SER A 54 0.96 -48.12 4.38
CA SER A 54 1.86 -47.05 3.91
C SER A 54 3.18 -47.06 4.68
N ARG A 55 3.82 -48.23 4.81
CA ARG A 55 5.20 -48.33 5.31
C ARG A 55 6.19 -48.97 4.34
N ARG A 56 5.78 -49.35 3.13
CA ARG A 56 6.66 -49.94 2.10
C ARG A 56 6.98 -49.02 0.91
N SER A 57 6.43 -47.80 0.82
CA SER A 57 6.63 -46.95 -0.38
C SER A 57 7.89 -46.08 -0.33
N SER A 58 8.43 -45.73 0.84
CA SER A 58 9.59 -44.84 0.94
C SER A 58 10.91 -45.53 0.58
N ILE A 59 11.08 -46.80 0.97
CA ILE A 59 12.27 -47.59 0.64
C ILE A 59 12.33 -47.87 -0.88
N ALA A 60 11.22 -48.29 -1.48
CA ALA A 60 11.14 -48.51 -2.93
C ALA A 60 11.37 -47.23 -3.75
N ARG A 61 10.95 -46.07 -3.23
CA ARG A 61 11.19 -44.77 -3.88
C ARG A 61 12.66 -44.35 -3.79
N TRP A 62 13.36 -44.70 -2.71
CA TRP A 62 14.80 -44.51 -2.55
C TRP A 62 15.62 -45.40 -3.49
N GLU A 63 15.23 -46.67 -3.63
CA GLU A 63 15.89 -47.61 -4.55
C GLU A 63 15.80 -47.15 -6.02
N ASN A 64 14.64 -46.59 -6.41
CA ASN A 64 14.41 -46.05 -7.75
C ASN A 64 15.19 -44.75 -8.02
N TRP A 65 15.38 -43.91 -7.00
CA TRP A 65 16.20 -42.69 -7.14
C TRP A 65 17.69 -43.03 -7.30
N LEU A 66 18.19 -43.99 -6.52
CA LEU A 66 19.58 -44.45 -6.61
C LEU A 66 19.90 -45.16 -7.93
N SER A 67 18.92 -45.80 -8.60
CA SER A 67 19.15 -46.40 -9.92
C SER A 67 19.45 -45.39 -11.02
N GLY A 68 19.16 -44.10 -10.84
CA GLY A 68 19.44 -43.08 -11.85
C GLY A 68 20.89 -42.56 -11.85
N PHE A 69 21.63 -42.75 -10.75
CA PHE A 69 22.93 -42.07 -10.55
C PHE A 69 24.15 -43.00 -10.61
N ALA A 70 23.98 -44.32 -10.47
CA ALA A 70 25.11 -45.25 -10.38
C ALA A 70 25.06 -46.35 -11.46
N PRO A 71 26.18 -46.63 -12.17
CA PRO A 71 26.30 -47.79 -13.04
C PRO A 71 25.99 -49.09 -12.28
N SER A 72 25.25 -50.00 -12.91
CA SER A 72 24.79 -51.26 -12.32
C SER A 72 25.92 -52.13 -11.74
N ALA A 73 27.15 -51.99 -12.27
CA ALA A 73 28.34 -52.70 -11.82
C ALA A 73 28.85 -52.29 -10.41
N LEU A 74 28.58 -51.07 -9.94
CA LEU A 74 29.07 -50.56 -8.65
C LEU A 74 28.07 -50.75 -7.49
N ARG A 75 26.83 -51.12 -7.83
CA ARG A 75 25.71 -51.23 -6.88
C ARG A 75 25.94 -52.26 -5.75
N PRO A 76 26.48 -53.46 -6.00
CA PRO A 76 26.73 -54.45 -4.94
C PRO A 76 27.82 -54.02 -3.96
N TRP A 77 28.79 -53.22 -4.43
CA TRP A 77 29.93 -52.77 -3.63
C TRP A 77 29.53 -51.62 -2.70
N LEU A 78 28.74 -50.66 -3.19
CA LEU A 78 28.21 -49.55 -2.40
C LEU A 78 27.21 -49.99 -1.33
N LEU A 79 26.40 -51.02 -1.60
CA LEU A 79 25.40 -51.54 -0.64
C LEU A 79 26.01 -52.47 0.42
N ASN A 80 27.17 -53.07 0.17
CA ASN A 80 27.87 -53.94 1.13
C ASN A 80 28.89 -53.21 2.00
N LEU A 81 29.04 -51.89 1.88
CA LEU A 81 29.81 -51.11 2.84
C LEU A 81 28.91 -50.87 4.07
N PRO A 82 29.08 -51.59 5.19
CA PRO A 82 28.24 -51.44 6.39
C PRO A 82 28.29 -50.03 6.98
N MET A 83 29.23 -49.20 6.50
CA MET A 83 29.44 -47.81 6.90
C MET A 83 28.59 -46.79 6.14
N LEU A 84 28.10 -47.08 4.93
CA LEU A 84 27.37 -46.08 4.14
C LEU A 84 26.03 -45.63 4.79
N PRO A 85 25.17 -46.55 5.29
CA PRO A 85 23.93 -46.14 5.94
C PRO A 85 24.18 -45.42 7.27
N THR A 86 25.25 -45.76 7.99
CA THR A 86 25.62 -45.08 9.24
C THR A 86 26.14 -43.67 8.96
N PHE A 87 26.94 -43.46 7.91
CA PHE A 87 27.36 -42.12 7.48
C PHE A 87 26.18 -41.26 7.03
N ALA A 88 25.23 -41.81 6.25
CA ALA A 88 24.04 -41.07 5.83
C ALA A 88 23.15 -40.68 7.03
N LEU A 89 22.93 -41.59 7.98
CA LEU A 89 22.19 -41.28 9.21
C LEU A 89 22.89 -40.23 10.07
N ALA A 90 24.21 -40.35 10.25
CA ALA A 90 25.01 -39.37 10.99
C ALA A 90 24.96 -37.99 10.32
N TYR A 91 25.07 -37.93 8.99
CA TYR A 91 24.96 -36.68 8.24
C TYR A 91 23.57 -36.03 8.38
N CYS A 92 22.49 -36.82 8.27
CA CYS A 92 21.13 -36.32 8.47
C CYS A 92 20.92 -35.78 9.90
N LEU A 93 21.43 -36.47 10.92
CA LEU A 93 21.35 -36.02 12.31
C LEU A 93 22.14 -34.72 12.54
N ILE A 94 23.37 -34.63 12.03
CA ILE A 94 24.19 -33.42 12.13
C ILE A 94 23.51 -32.26 11.39
N SER A 95 22.99 -32.50 10.19
CA SER A 95 22.29 -31.47 9.42
C SER A 95 21.04 -30.97 10.13
N ALA A 96 20.25 -31.86 10.74
CA ALA A 96 19.10 -31.49 11.54
C ALA A 96 19.50 -30.68 12.78
N LEU A 97 20.60 -31.04 13.47
CA LEU A 97 21.12 -30.30 14.62
C LEU A 97 21.65 -28.92 14.23
N VAL A 98 22.40 -28.81 13.13
CA VAL A 98 22.92 -27.52 12.63
C VAL A 98 21.77 -26.62 12.20
N LEU A 99 20.79 -27.14 11.46
CA LEU A 99 19.61 -26.37 11.05
C LEU A 99 18.79 -25.93 12.27
N SER A 100 18.57 -26.83 13.24
CA SER A 100 17.86 -26.50 14.48
C SER A 100 18.62 -25.46 15.29
N GLY A 101 19.95 -25.58 15.39
CA GLY A 101 20.81 -24.60 16.06
C GLY A 101 20.84 -23.25 15.36
N TYR A 102 20.82 -23.23 14.02
CA TYR A 102 20.73 -22.00 13.24
C TYR A 102 19.37 -21.31 13.43
N ILE A 103 18.28 -22.07 13.36
CA ILE A 103 16.93 -21.56 13.63
C ILE A 103 16.84 -21.06 15.07
N TYR A 104 17.37 -21.81 16.04
CA TYR A 104 17.35 -21.43 17.44
C TYR A 104 18.19 -20.16 17.68
N THR A 105 19.42 -20.08 17.20
CA THR A 105 20.27 -18.88 17.38
C THR A 105 19.71 -17.66 16.65
N GLY A 106 19.13 -17.83 15.46
CA GLY A 106 18.42 -16.76 14.76
C GLY A 106 17.16 -16.31 15.51
N PHE A 107 16.39 -17.27 16.02
CA PHE A 107 15.19 -17.02 16.81
C PHE A 107 15.51 -16.33 18.15
N TRP A 108 16.59 -16.72 18.84
CA TRP A 108 17.01 -16.10 20.09
C TRP A 108 17.71 -14.76 19.91
N LYS A 109 18.42 -14.53 18.80
CA LYS A 109 18.87 -13.18 18.43
C LYS A 109 17.67 -12.26 18.11
N SER A 110 16.62 -12.80 17.50
CA SER A 110 15.37 -12.06 17.26
C SER A 110 14.54 -11.84 18.53
N LEU A 111 14.63 -12.75 19.50
CA LEU A 111 14.00 -12.63 20.82
C LEU A 111 14.90 -11.96 21.86
N GLY A 112 16.08 -11.47 21.45
CA GLY A 112 16.95 -10.69 22.30
C GLY A 112 16.16 -9.51 22.84
N PHE A 113 15.72 -9.65 24.09
CA PHE A 113 15.09 -8.65 24.92
C PHE A 113 16.02 -7.44 24.99
N ASN A 114 15.91 -6.54 24.02
CA ASN A 114 16.30 -5.16 24.20
C ASN A 114 15.31 -4.60 25.23
N ALA A 115 15.74 -4.63 26.48
CA ALA A 115 15.05 -4.06 27.61
C ALA A 115 14.68 -2.60 27.31
N ALA A 116 13.40 -2.34 27.00
CA ALA A 116 12.74 -1.03 27.04
C ALA A 116 13.60 0.18 26.62
N SER A 117 14.44 0.00 25.60
CA SER A 117 15.15 1.11 24.98
C SER A 117 14.12 1.81 24.12
N SER A 118 13.68 2.99 24.57
CA SER A 118 12.88 3.97 23.82
C SER A 118 12.77 3.59 22.35
N ASP A 119 11.58 3.09 21.94
CA ASP A 119 11.23 2.58 20.61
C ASP A 119 11.51 3.64 19.52
N SER A 120 12.77 3.93 19.29
CA SER A 120 13.26 4.59 18.10
C SER A 120 13.04 3.56 17.00
N SER A 121 12.11 3.87 16.12
CA SER A 121 11.74 2.96 15.07
C SER A 121 12.97 2.68 14.22
N LEU A 122 13.12 1.44 13.76
CA LEU A 122 14.24 1.07 12.88
C LEU A 122 14.33 2.00 11.66
N LEU A 123 13.18 2.54 11.22
CA LEU A 123 13.08 3.53 10.15
C LEU A 123 13.81 4.85 10.44
N ASP A 124 13.92 5.25 11.70
CA ASP A 124 14.56 6.52 12.10
C ASP A 124 16.08 6.47 11.88
N HIS A 125 16.65 5.26 11.72
CA HIS A 125 18.08 5.03 11.47
C HIS A 125 18.39 4.71 10.00
N ILE A 126 17.38 4.60 9.14
CA ILE A 126 17.60 4.32 7.72
C ILE A 126 18.19 5.57 7.08
N ALA A 127 19.36 5.41 6.45
CA ALA A 127 19.99 6.48 5.67
C ALA A 127 19.00 7.01 4.62
N LEU A 128 18.92 8.34 4.49
CA LEU A 128 18.01 9.01 3.56
C LEU A 128 18.17 8.49 2.13
N ASP A 129 19.41 8.17 1.71
CA ASP A 129 19.70 7.59 0.41
C ASP A 129 18.97 6.27 0.17
N HIS A 130 18.84 5.43 1.22
CA HIS A 130 18.09 4.18 1.12
C HIS A 130 16.58 4.44 0.96
N LEU A 131 16.03 5.46 1.62
CA LEU A 131 14.65 5.88 1.38
C LEU A 131 14.48 6.34 -0.07
N LEU A 132 15.42 7.12 -0.61
CA LEU A 132 15.41 7.55 -2.01
C LEU A 132 15.52 6.38 -3.00
N THR A 133 16.19 5.27 -2.64
CA THR A 133 16.18 4.07 -3.51
C THR A 133 14.77 3.48 -3.68
N LYS A 134 13.87 3.65 -2.70
CA LYS A 134 12.46 3.24 -2.83
C LYS A 134 11.65 4.13 -3.77
N VAL A 135 12.21 5.30 -4.08
CA VAL A 135 11.68 6.32 -4.99
C VAL A 135 12.38 6.23 -6.36
N SER A 136 13.22 5.21 -6.58
CA SER A 136 13.94 5.00 -7.86
C SER A 136 13.02 4.80 -9.06
N ALA A 137 11.72 4.56 -8.84
CA ALA A 137 10.71 4.56 -9.89
C ALA A 137 10.47 5.95 -10.51
N LEU A 138 10.91 7.03 -9.84
CA LEU A 138 10.84 8.38 -10.38
C LEU A 138 11.99 8.63 -11.36
N TYR A 139 11.64 9.04 -12.57
CA TYR A 139 12.62 9.39 -13.59
C TYR A 139 12.25 10.71 -14.28
N PRO A 140 13.19 11.68 -14.42
CA PRO A 140 14.51 11.72 -13.78
C PRO A 140 14.43 11.62 -12.24
N GLN A 141 15.53 11.19 -11.61
CA GLN A 141 15.58 11.02 -10.16
C GLN A 141 15.31 12.37 -9.45
N PRO A 142 14.64 12.37 -8.29
CA PRO A 142 14.46 13.58 -7.49
C PRO A 142 15.79 14.23 -7.15
N LEU A 143 15.81 15.56 -7.15
CA LEU A 143 17.01 16.34 -6.86
C LEU A 143 17.36 16.24 -5.37
N GLN A 144 16.35 16.33 -4.50
CA GLN A 144 16.53 16.33 -3.06
C GLN A 144 15.23 15.97 -2.33
N LEU A 145 15.35 15.25 -1.22
CA LEU A 145 14.28 15.10 -0.22
C LEU A 145 14.70 15.81 1.07
N VAL A 146 13.89 16.75 1.54
CA VAL A 146 14.08 17.46 2.80
C VAL A 146 13.01 16.95 3.79
N PRO A 147 13.32 15.92 4.60
CA PRO A 147 12.40 15.44 5.61
C PRO A 147 12.24 16.49 6.71
N ASN A 148 11.04 16.53 7.30
CA ASN A 148 10.69 17.41 8.42
C ASN A 148 11.11 18.89 8.25
N ALA A 149 10.92 19.45 7.05
CA ALA A 149 11.22 20.86 6.76
C ALA A 149 10.53 21.81 7.76
N LEU A 150 9.37 21.41 8.27
CA LEU A 150 8.75 21.99 9.44
C LEU A 150 8.54 20.88 10.47
N LEU A 151 9.35 20.92 11.54
CA LEU A 151 9.25 19.97 12.63
C LEU A 151 8.37 20.55 13.73
N THR A 152 7.37 19.77 14.09
CA THR A 152 6.58 20.01 15.29
C THR A 152 6.91 18.92 16.31
N PRO A 153 7.12 19.24 17.60
CA PRO A 153 7.37 18.23 18.61
C PRO A 153 6.21 17.21 18.63
N PRO A 154 6.51 15.91 18.49
CA PRO A 154 5.49 14.90 18.39
C PRO A 154 4.77 14.77 19.74
N ALA A 155 3.47 15.03 19.76
CA ALA A 155 2.62 14.45 20.79
C ALA A 155 2.51 12.94 20.54
N SER A 156 2.29 12.14 21.58
CA SER A 156 2.12 10.69 21.49
C SER A 156 0.84 10.35 20.70
N LEU A 157 0.97 10.28 19.38
CA LEU A 157 -0.17 10.19 18.47
C LEU A 157 -0.14 8.87 17.69
N THR A 158 -1.30 8.23 17.64
CA THR A 158 -1.43 6.84 17.20
C THR A 158 -1.51 6.68 15.68
N PHE A 159 -2.16 7.63 14.99
CA PHE A 159 -2.32 7.62 13.54
C PHE A 159 -1.91 8.95 12.95
N SER A 160 -1.13 8.94 11.87
CA SER A 160 -0.91 10.12 11.02
C SER A 160 -1.73 10.00 9.74
N ALA A 161 -2.33 11.10 9.26
CA ALA A 161 -2.79 11.15 7.88
C ALA A 161 -1.60 11.41 6.97
N CYS A 162 -1.43 10.60 5.94
CA CYS A 162 -0.39 10.76 4.94
C CYS A 162 -1.00 11.34 3.68
N LEU A 163 -0.53 12.53 3.33
CA LEU A 163 -1.04 13.37 2.25
C LEU A 163 0.11 13.70 1.30
N TRP A 164 -0.23 13.99 0.05
CA TRP A 164 0.69 14.58 -0.91
C TRP A 164 0.00 15.73 -1.64
N ILE A 165 0.76 16.77 -1.98
CA ILE A 165 0.29 17.91 -2.79
C ILE A 165 1.39 18.49 -3.67
N ASN A 166 0.98 19.30 -4.63
CA ASN A 166 1.86 20.25 -5.31
C ASN A 166 1.90 21.59 -4.57
N GLU A 167 2.88 22.42 -4.87
CA GLU A 167 3.04 23.77 -4.29
C GLU A 167 1.83 24.70 -4.48
N ALA A 168 1.10 24.55 -5.60
CA ALA A 168 -0.09 25.33 -5.89
C ALA A 168 -1.27 25.03 -4.94
N ASP A 169 -1.31 23.80 -4.41
CA ASP A 169 -2.45 23.25 -3.66
C ASP A 169 -2.28 23.36 -2.14
N VAL A 170 -1.25 24.08 -1.68
CA VAL A 170 -0.89 24.23 -0.26
C VAL A 170 -2.01 24.83 0.59
N GLU A 171 -2.94 25.58 -0.01
CA GLU A 171 -4.06 26.22 0.70
C GLU A 171 -5.15 25.22 1.13
N TYR A 172 -5.29 24.07 0.46
CA TYR A 172 -6.28 23.06 0.86
C TYR A 172 -5.98 22.42 2.22
N ILE A 173 -4.74 22.57 2.71
CA ILE A 173 -4.32 22.09 4.03
C ILE A 173 -5.10 22.78 5.15
N GLU A 174 -5.57 24.02 4.96
CA GLU A 174 -6.38 24.71 5.96
C GLU A 174 -7.68 23.93 6.26
N GLY A 175 -8.37 23.43 5.22
CA GLY A 175 -9.57 22.62 5.36
C GLY A 175 -9.28 21.30 6.08
N TRP A 176 -8.17 20.64 5.71
CA TRP A 176 -7.74 19.41 6.37
C TRP A 176 -7.43 19.61 7.85
N ALA A 177 -6.78 20.71 8.22
CA ALA A 177 -6.45 21.04 9.60
C ALA A 177 -7.68 21.21 10.49
N ALA A 178 -8.78 21.70 9.91
CA ALA A 178 -10.04 21.93 10.62
C ALA A 178 -10.78 20.61 10.93
N GLU A 179 -10.62 19.61 10.06
CA GLU A 179 -11.37 18.36 10.13
C GLU A 179 -10.55 17.22 10.76
N TRP A 180 -9.26 17.13 10.47
CA TRP A 180 -8.37 16.10 10.99
C TRP A 180 -7.65 16.55 12.26
N ARG A 181 -7.98 15.91 13.39
CA ARG A 181 -7.40 16.23 14.71
C ARG A 181 -6.05 15.57 14.99
N GLY A 182 -5.62 14.61 14.17
CA GLY A 182 -4.34 13.91 14.33
C GLY A 182 -3.18 14.62 13.62
N PRO A 183 -1.97 14.04 13.69
CA PRO A 183 -0.85 14.44 12.84
C PRO A 183 -1.17 14.34 11.36
N LEU A 184 -0.60 15.26 10.59
CA LEU A 184 -0.56 15.30 9.15
C LEU A 184 0.90 15.12 8.72
N SER A 185 1.23 14.01 8.09
CA SER A 185 2.48 13.86 7.33
C SER A 185 2.19 14.26 5.89
N LEU A 186 2.66 15.46 5.53
CA LEU A 186 2.41 16.09 4.25
C LEU A 186 3.69 16.09 3.42
N LEU A 187 3.67 15.38 2.30
CA LEU A 187 4.71 15.50 1.28
C LEU A 187 4.31 16.57 0.24
N ILE A 188 5.17 17.54 0.01
CA ILE A 188 4.99 18.56 -1.01
C ILE A 188 6.00 18.29 -2.13
N ALA A 189 5.49 17.99 -3.31
CA ALA A 189 6.28 17.92 -4.53
C ALA A 189 6.44 19.33 -5.11
N THR A 190 7.68 19.75 -5.36
CA THR A 190 7.99 21.07 -5.93
C THR A 190 9.11 20.96 -6.95
N ASN A 191 9.05 21.81 -7.98
CA ASN A 191 10.12 21.99 -8.96
C ASN A 191 11.06 23.14 -8.57
N ALA A 192 10.78 23.84 -7.47
CA ALA A 192 11.62 24.91 -6.96
C ALA A 192 13.00 24.34 -6.57
N THR A 193 14.06 25.00 -7.04
CA THR A 193 15.42 24.60 -6.65
C THR A 193 15.63 24.93 -5.16
N PRO A 194 16.30 24.07 -4.37
CA PRO A 194 16.61 24.39 -2.99
C PRO A 194 17.28 25.77 -2.84
N ALA A 195 16.84 26.55 -1.85
CA ALA A 195 17.30 27.93 -1.59
C ALA A 195 16.99 28.99 -2.67
N SER A 196 16.25 28.66 -3.73
CA SER A 196 15.72 29.64 -4.68
C SER A 196 14.68 30.59 -4.04
N PRO A 197 14.41 31.76 -4.63
CA PRO A 197 13.33 32.65 -4.18
C PRO A 197 11.97 31.94 -4.11
N GLU A 198 11.66 31.06 -5.07
CA GLU A 198 10.43 30.28 -5.13
C GLU A 198 10.34 29.30 -3.95
N HIS A 199 11.44 28.59 -3.68
CA HIS A 199 11.53 27.70 -2.52
C HIS A 199 11.33 28.46 -1.20
N ASN A 200 11.99 29.61 -1.05
CA ASN A 200 11.87 30.41 0.16
C ASN A 200 10.44 30.96 0.33
N GLY A 201 9.79 31.37 -0.77
CA GLY A 201 8.38 31.75 -0.79
C GLY A 201 7.45 30.62 -0.38
N LEU A 202 7.72 29.38 -0.82
CA LEU A 202 6.98 28.19 -0.38
C LEU A 202 7.16 27.94 1.12
N THR A 203 8.39 27.99 1.63
CA THR A 203 8.65 27.80 3.08
C THR A 203 8.00 28.89 3.93
N ASP A 204 8.01 30.14 3.47
CA ASP A 204 7.37 31.27 4.15
C ASP A 204 5.84 31.12 4.14
N LYS A 205 5.26 30.65 3.02
CA LYS A 205 3.82 30.34 2.91
C LYS A 205 3.43 29.25 3.91
N LEU A 206 4.21 28.19 4.02
CA LEU A 206 3.96 27.09 4.96
C LEU A 206 4.10 27.55 6.43
N ALA A 207 5.11 28.35 6.74
CA ALA A 207 5.27 28.94 8.07
C ALA A 207 4.14 29.93 8.41
N ALA A 208 3.64 30.69 7.43
CA ALA A 208 2.47 31.55 7.61
C ALA A 208 1.20 30.73 7.89
N LEU A 209 0.99 29.62 7.17
CA LEU A 209 -0.13 28.70 7.42
C LEU A 209 -0.08 28.12 8.85
N GLN A 210 1.08 27.64 9.29
CA GLN A 210 1.24 27.14 10.67
C GLN A 210 0.94 28.20 11.73
N ARG A 211 1.32 29.46 11.49
CA ARG A 211 1.01 30.58 12.41
C ARG A 211 -0.48 30.92 12.41
N LYS A 212 -1.12 30.90 11.26
CA LYS A 212 -2.54 31.22 11.07
C LYS A 212 -3.46 30.16 11.70
N HIS A 213 -3.06 28.89 11.67
CA HIS A 213 -3.89 27.76 12.13
C HIS A 213 -3.24 27.02 13.30
N PRO A 214 -3.69 27.26 14.55
CA PRO A 214 -3.13 26.61 15.74
C PRO A 214 -3.05 25.07 15.67
N PRO A 215 -4.01 24.33 15.07
CA PRO A 215 -3.89 22.88 14.92
C PRO A 215 -2.66 22.47 14.08
N LEU A 216 -2.34 23.21 13.02
CA LEU A 216 -1.19 22.90 12.16
C LEU A 216 0.13 23.08 12.90
N LYS A 217 0.23 24.03 13.82
CA LYS A 217 1.43 24.23 14.64
C LYS A 217 1.80 22.98 15.45
N GLN A 218 0.81 22.16 15.84
CA GLN A 218 0.98 20.97 16.69
C GLN A 218 0.96 19.65 15.91
N ASN A 219 0.37 19.64 14.72
CA ASN A 219 0.09 18.39 14.01
C ASN A 219 0.71 18.32 12.61
N LEU A 220 1.27 19.39 12.05
CA LEU A 220 1.77 19.38 10.67
C LEU A 220 3.26 19.02 10.59
N PHE A 221 3.55 17.93 9.88
CA PHE A 221 4.89 17.48 9.55
C PHE A 221 5.05 17.61 8.04
N VAL A 222 5.85 18.59 7.61
CA VAL A 222 6.07 18.86 6.18
C VAL A 222 7.35 18.21 5.70
N HIS A 223 7.28 17.57 4.55
CA HIS A 223 8.40 16.99 3.85
C HIS A 223 8.43 17.58 2.43
N LEU A 224 9.58 18.09 1.98
CA LEU A 224 9.70 18.67 0.65
C LEU A 224 10.44 17.70 -0.27
N LEU A 225 9.85 17.38 -1.41
CA LEU A 225 10.47 16.59 -2.47
C LEU A 225 10.72 17.49 -3.68
N HIS A 226 11.99 17.77 -3.93
CA HIS A 226 12.44 18.57 -5.07
C HIS A 226 12.56 17.67 -6.30
N LEU A 227 11.78 17.97 -7.33
CA LEU A 227 11.72 17.23 -8.58
C LEU A 227 12.43 17.99 -9.70
N ASP A 228 12.98 17.26 -10.68
CA ASP A 228 13.35 17.83 -11.97
C ASP A 228 12.05 18.19 -12.70
N SER A 229 12.04 19.30 -13.47
CA SER A 229 10.85 19.74 -14.20
C SER A 229 10.34 18.73 -15.24
N ARG A 230 11.17 17.74 -15.59
CA ARG A 230 10.84 16.62 -16.48
C ARG A 230 10.39 15.37 -15.75
N THR A 231 10.47 15.32 -14.42
CA THR A 231 10.03 14.16 -13.64
C THR A 231 8.52 14.06 -13.66
N GLU A 232 8.00 12.93 -14.15
CA GLU A 232 6.56 12.66 -14.14
C GLU A 232 6.06 12.50 -12.69
N PRO A 233 4.92 13.11 -12.32
CA PRO A 233 4.36 12.94 -10.98
C PRO A 233 3.90 11.49 -10.77
N ARG A 234 4.25 10.93 -9.61
CA ARG A 234 3.93 9.55 -9.21
C ARG A 234 3.33 9.57 -7.80
N PRO A 235 2.00 9.77 -7.70
CA PRO A 235 1.30 10.01 -6.43
C PRO A 235 1.40 8.88 -5.40
N ASN A 236 1.46 7.61 -5.82
CA ASN A 236 1.61 6.49 -4.89
C ASN A 236 3.00 6.49 -4.25
N SER A 237 4.04 6.74 -5.05
CA SER A 237 5.41 6.91 -4.57
C SER A 237 5.52 8.06 -3.56
N PHE A 238 4.84 9.18 -3.84
CA PHE A 238 4.72 10.32 -2.92
C PHE A 238 4.02 9.94 -1.60
N LEU A 239 2.90 9.21 -1.67
CA LEU A 239 2.20 8.74 -0.47
C LEU A 239 3.00 7.74 0.35
N ASN A 240 3.76 6.86 -0.30
CA ASN A 240 4.61 5.92 0.43
C ASN A 240 5.75 6.66 1.15
N LEU A 241 6.32 7.71 0.55
CA LEU A 241 7.28 8.58 1.22
C LEU A 241 6.65 9.31 2.42
N ALA A 242 5.48 9.90 2.25
CA ALA A 242 4.73 10.50 3.35
C ALA A 242 4.47 9.48 4.46
N ARG A 243 4.13 8.23 4.12
CA ARG A 243 4.03 7.14 5.10
C ARG A 243 5.34 6.94 5.84
N LEU A 244 6.45 6.69 5.14
CA LEU A 244 7.73 6.36 5.79
C LEU A 244 8.21 7.48 6.73
N LEU A 245 7.95 8.73 6.38
CA LEU A 245 8.33 9.91 7.16
C LEU A 245 7.29 10.30 8.23
N ALA A 246 6.15 9.61 8.31
CA ALA A 246 5.10 9.95 9.25
C ALA A 246 5.57 9.82 10.71
N PRO A 247 5.13 10.70 11.62
CA PRO A 247 5.55 10.64 13.03
C PRO A 247 4.87 9.51 13.80
N SER A 248 3.71 9.02 13.34
CA SER A 248 2.97 7.94 14.02
C SER A 248 3.34 6.55 13.48
N PRO A 249 3.30 5.51 14.32
CA PRO A 249 3.55 4.13 13.90
C PRO A 249 2.45 3.57 12.98
N ARG A 250 1.25 4.16 13.00
CA ARG A 250 0.19 3.85 12.04
C ARG A 250 -0.12 5.06 11.19
N VAL A 251 -0.50 4.80 9.95
CA VAL A 251 -0.81 5.83 8.98
C VAL A 251 -2.17 5.59 8.33
N VAL A 252 -2.77 6.64 7.82
CA VAL A 252 -3.90 6.60 6.90
C VAL A 252 -3.49 7.29 5.61
N LEU A 253 -3.34 6.52 4.55
CA LEU A 253 -3.03 7.03 3.21
C LEU A 253 -4.32 7.55 2.58
N PHE A 254 -4.33 8.84 2.22
CA PHE A 254 -5.44 9.43 1.49
C PHE A 254 -5.04 9.66 0.02
N PRO A 255 -5.64 8.93 -0.92
CA PRO A 255 -5.20 8.93 -2.32
C PRO A 255 -5.78 10.04 -3.17
N GLY A 256 -6.84 10.70 -2.68
CA GLY A 256 -7.63 11.67 -3.42
C GLY A 256 -7.04 13.09 -3.41
N ASN A 257 -7.75 13.98 -4.10
CA ASN A 257 -7.48 15.41 -4.08
C ASN A 257 -7.83 15.98 -2.69
N LEU A 258 -7.00 16.88 -2.16
CA LEU A 258 -7.21 17.49 -0.84
C LEU A 258 -8.43 18.41 -0.75
N SER A 259 -9.05 18.78 -1.87
CA SER A 259 -10.37 19.43 -1.87
C SER A 259 -11.44 18.59 -1.16
N VAL A 260 -11.29 17.27 -1.10
CA VAL A 260 -12.14 16.38 -0.33
C VAL A 260 -11.51 16.14 1.03
N VAL A 261 -12.05 16.83 2.04
CA VAL A 261 -11.63 16.67 3.44
C VAL A 261 -12.30 15.45 4.08
N PRO A 262 -11.63 14.75 5.02
CA PRO A 262 -12.22 13.62 5.72
C PRO A 262 -13.27 14.11 6.73
N PRO A 263 -14.22 13.26 7.15
CA PRO A 263 -15.15 13.59 8.23
C PRO A 263 -14.43 13.90 9.56
N LYS A 264 -14.88 14.93 10.31
CA LYS A 264 -14.35 15.27 11.66
C LYS A 264 -14.24 14.08 12.61
N THR A 265 -15.16 13.15 12.49
CA THR A 265 -15.28 11.98 13.37
C THR A 265 -14.29 10.88 13.03
N LEU A 266 -13.71 10.86 11.82
CA LEU A 266 -12.89 9.75 11.33
C LEU A 266 -11.71 9.45 12.26
N TYR A 267 -10.96 10.47 12.69
CA TYR A 267 -9.81 10.27 13.57
C TYR A 267 -10.24 9.63 14.91
N GLN A 268 -11.33 10.10 15.51
CA GLN A 268 -11.86 9.55 16.76
C GLN A 268 -12.35 8.10 16.56
N THR A 269 -13.06 7.84 15.47
CA THR A 269 -13.50 6.48 15.12
C THR A 269 -12.31 5.52 14.99
N LEU A 270 -11.23 5.95 14.33
CA LEU A 270 -10.02 5.14 14.23
C LEU A 270 -9.38 4.86 15.59
N LEU A 271 -9.33 5.85 16.49
CA LEU A 271 -8.83 5.69 17.85
C LEU A 271 -9.66 4.69 18.66
N HIS A 272 -10.99 4.77 18.60
CA HIS A 272 -11.89 3.84 19.29
C HIS A 272 -11.81 2.41 18.73
N GLN A 273 -11.49 2.28 17.45
CA GLN A 273 -11.29 0.99 16.77
C GLN A 273 -9.86 0.47 16.87
N LEU A 274 -8.98 1.09 17.66
CA LEU A 274 -7.78 0.36 18.06
C LEU A 274 -8.26 -0.86 18.85
N PRO A 275 -7.80 -2.08 18.51
CA PRO A 275 -8.03 -3.21 19.39
C PRO A 275 -7.50 -2.80 20.76
N SER A 276 -8.41 -2.59 21.72
CA SER A 276 -8.08 -2.22 23.09
C SER A 276 -7.21 -3.34 23.61
N SER A 277 -5.90 -3.07 23.68
CA SER A 277 -4.80 -3.95 24.06
C SER A 277 -5.27 -5.28 24.63
N SER A 278 -5.67 -6.20 23.76
CA SER A 278 -5.90 -7.57 24.18
C SER A 278 -4.51 -8.13 24.37
N SER A 279 -4.04 -8.05 25.61
CA SER A 279 -2.80 -8.61 26.14
C SER A 279 -2.72 -10.13 25.98
N ALA A 280 -3.61 -10.74 25.19
CA ALA A 280 -3.44 -12.06 24.61
C ALA A 280 -2.26 -11.99 23.63
N MET A 281 -1.06 -12.00 24.22
CA MET A 281 0.15 -12.43 23.55
C MET A 281 -0.21 -13.68 22.77
N THR A 282 0.09 -13.67 21.46
CA THR A 282 0.12 -14.93 20.74
C THR A 282 1.10 -15.83 21.48
N ILE A 283 0.88 -17.15 21.48
CA ILE A 283 1.73 -18.14 22.18
C ILE A 283 3.22 -18.00 21.75
N GLN A 284 3.48 -17.33 20.63
CA GLN A 284 4.81 -17.09 20.06
C GLN A 284 5.45 -15.75 20.50
N GLY A 285 4.83 -14.95 21.37
CA GLY A 285 5.41 -13.70 21.86
C GLY A 285 5.56 -12.60 20.79
N HIS A 286 5.05 -12.83 19.58
CA HIS A 286 5.07 -11.83 18.52
C HIS A 286 3.90 -10.88 18.72
N SER A 287 4.18 -9.58 18.64
CA SER A 287 3.12 -8.57 18.56
C SER A 287 2.22 -8.94 17.38
N ARG A 288 0.90 -8.99 17.60
CA ARG A 288 -0.03 -9.31 16.51
C ARG A 288 0.20 -8.28 15.40
N LYS A 289 0.73 -8.74 14.25
CA LYS A 289 0.88 -7.92 13.06
C LYS A 289 -0.49 -7.29 12.79
N ARG A 290 -0.56 -5.96 12.90
CA ARG A 290 -1.82 -5.24 12.73
C ARG A 290 -2.21 -5.37 11.26
N ARG A 291 -3.44 -5.83 11.01
CA ARG A 291 -3.96 -5.99 9.66
C ARG A 291 -4.10 -4.61 8.99
N PRO A 292 -3.74 -4.48 7.70
CA PRO A 292 -4.18 -3.36 6.89
C PRO A 292 -5.69 -3.17 6.98
N ALA A 293 -6.16 -1.93 6.92
CA ALA A 293 -7.59 -1.66 6.87
C ALA A 293 -7.96 -0.70 5.75
N VAL A 294 -9.01 -1.02 4.99
CA VAL A 294 -9.56 -0.12 3.97
C VAL A 294 -10.78 0.60 4.55
N LEU A 295 -10.81 1.92 4.40
CA LEU A 295 -11.93 2.76 4.86
C LEU A 295 -12.96 2.92 3.76
N THR A 296 -14.20 2.54 4.04
CA THR A 296 -15.31 2.54 3.06
C THR A 296 -16.58 3.11 3.67
N SER A 297 -17.47 3.64 2.84
CA SER A 297 -18.83 4.02 3.27
C SER A 297 -19.82 2.84 3.20
N LYS A 298 -19.55 1.84 2.34
CA LYS A 298 -20.43 0.69 2.05
C LYS A 298 -19.93 -0.59 2.74
N GLU A 299 -20.86 -1.51 3.02
CA GLU A 299 -20.61 -2.80 3.70
C GLU A 299 -19.81 -3.84 2.88
N ARG A 300 -19.18 -3.48 1.76
CA ARG A 300 -18.39 -4.43 0.97
C ARG A 300 -17.12 -4.81 1.72
N THR A 301 -17.04 -6.05 2.18
CA THR A 301 -15.91 -6.59 2.97
C THR A 301 -14.75 -7.14 2.12
N SER A 302 -14.85 -7.10 0.79
CA SER A 302 -13.85 -7.66 -0.12
C SER A 302 -13.62 -6.78 -1.35
N PHE A 303 -12.51 -7.05 -2.05
CA PHE A 303 -12.17 -6.41 -3.31
C PHE A 303 -13.23 -6.74 -4.40
N PRO A 304 -13.60 -5.80 -5.28
CA PRO A 304 -13.07 -4.45 -5.42
C PRO A 304 -13.61 -3.47 -4.37
N PHE A 305 -12.70 -2.66 -3.82
CA PHE A 305 -13.03 -1.58 -2.91
C PHE A 305 -13.54 -0.35 -3.64
N MET A 306 -14.00 0.65 -2.89
CA MET A 306 -14.43 1.93 -3.44
C MET A 306 -13.24 2.66 -4.09
N PRO A 307 -13.44 3.33 -5.24
CA PRO A 307 -12.45 4.22 -5.86
C PRO A 307 -11.87 5.20 -4.85
N LEU A 308 -10.54 5.32 -4.82
CA LEU A 308 -9.82 6.24 -3.91
C LEU A 308 -10.13 6.00 -2.41
N ALA A 309 -10.52 4.79 -2.03
CA ALA A 309 -10.73 4.44 -0.62
C ALA A 309 -9.43 4.65 0.19
N PRO A 310 -9.48 5.39 1.32
CA PRO A 310 -8.31 5.55 2.17
C PRO A 310 -7.84 4.22 2.77
N LEU A 311 -6.53 4.09 2.95
CA LEU A 311 -5.89 2.85 3.39
C LEU A 311 -5.12 3.07 4.69
N VAL A 312 -5.44 2.30 5.72
CA VAL A 312 -4.76 2.28 7.02
C VAL A 312 -3.68 1.20 7.01
N LEU A 313 -2.44 1.59 7.28
CA LEU A 313 -1.28 0.69 7.34
C LEU A 313 -0.40 0.99 8.55
N ALA A 314 0.51 0.06 8.85
CA ALA A 314 1.67 0.39 9.66
C ALA A 314 2.63 1.27 8.85
N ARG A 315 3.36 2.14 9.54
CA ARG A 315 4.38 3.00 8.93
C ARG A 315 5.47 2.19 8.23
N ASP A 316 5.85 1.08 8.86
CA ASP A 316 6.87 0.13 8.46
C ASP A 316 6.31 -1.08 7.71
N ASP A 317 5.06 -1.02 7.22
CA ASP A 317 4.50 -2.12 6.43
C ASP A 317 5.31 -2.35 5.15
N SER A 318 5.65 -3.62 4.89
CA SER A 318 6.44 -4.03 3.73
C SER A 318 5.74 -3.79 2.39
N THR A 319 4.42 -3.66 2.40
CA THR A 319 3.62 -3.45 1.19
C THR A 319 3.88 -2.04 0.66
N TRP A 320 4.12 -1.92 -0.64
CA TRP A 320 4.38 -0.64 -1.31
C TRP A 320 3.30 -0.40 -2.36
N CYS A 321 2.68 0.78 -2.35
CA CYS A 321 1.80 1.18 -3.46
C CYS A 321 2.68 1.53 -4.67
N THR A 322 2.75 0.69 -5.68
CA THR A 322 3.48 1.03 -6.92
C THR A 322 2.53 1.69 -7.92
N GLU A 323 3.05 2.59 -8.76
CA GLU A 323 2.39 2.96 -10.01
C GLU A 323 2.67 1.93 -11.09
N ARG A 324 1.73 1.72 -12.02
CA ARG A 324 2.04 0.94 -13.23
C ARG A 324 2.94 1.74 -14.17
N PHE A 325 3.64 1.02 -15.04
CA PHE A 325 4.51 1.59 -16.06
C PHE A 325 3.76 2.34 -17.19
N PHE A 326 2.42 2.42 -17.12
CA PHE A 326 1.62 3.10 -18.12
C PHE A 326 1.51 4.58 -17.76
N ALA A 327 2.17 5.43 -18.54
CA ALA A 327 2.01 6.88 -18.44
C ALA A 327 0.55 7.28 -18.73
N GLY A 328 0.04 8.27 -18.01
CA GLY A 328 -1.30 8.83 -18.24
C GLY A 328 -2.47 7.98 -17.75
N MET A 329 -2.25 6.97 -16.90
CA MET A 329 -3.36 6.27 -16.23
C MET A 329 -4.10 7.22 -15.29
N PRO A 330 -5.44 7.14 -15.22
CA PRO A 330 -6.19 7.96 -14.28
C PRO A 330 -5.86 7.54 -12.84
N ARG A 331 -5.75 8.54 -11.95
CA ARG A 331 -5.39 8.37 -10.53
C ARG A 331 -6.16 7.26 -9.81
N VAL A 332 -7.45 7.11 -10.13
CA VAL A 332 -8.34 6.08 -9.57
C VAL A 332 -7.81 4.67 -9.86
N MET A 333 -7.41 4.39 -11.10
CA MET A 333 -6.94 3.07 -11.53
C MET A 333 -5.59 2.72 -10.88
N ASP A 334 -4.67 3.69 -10.79
CA ASP A 334 -3.40 3.49 -10.08
C ASP A 334 -3.60 3.20 -8.59
N TRP A 335 -4.64 3.76 -7.98
CA TRP A 335 -4.96 3.49 -6.59
C TRP A 335 -5.65 2.14 -6.40
N GLU A 336 -6.58 1.78 -7.28
CA GLU A 336 -7.23 0.46 -7.27
C GLU A 336 -6.21 -0.67 -7.38
N GLU A 337 -5.18 -0.49 -8.22
CA GLU A 337 -4.06 -1.43 -8.31
C GLU A 337 -3.28 -1.51 -6.98
N CYS A 338 -3.01 -0.38 -6.31
CA CYS A 338 -2.39 -0.46 -4.98
C CYS A 338 -3.26 -1.26 -4.01
N LEU A 339 -4.56 -0.98 -3.93
CA LEU A 339 -5.45 -1.71 -3.02
C LEU A 339 -5.50 -3.20 -3.34
N TRP A 340 -5.46 -3.56 -4.62
CA TRP A 340 -5.32 -4.96 -5.07
C TRP A 340 -3.99 -5.59 -4.63
N GLN A 341 -2.86 -4.88 -4.77
CA GLN A 341 -1.55 -5.35 -4.30
C GLN A 341 -1.53 -5.58 -2.79
N VAL A 342 -2.13 -4.67 -2.01
CA VAL A 342 -2.26 -4.81 -0.56
C VAL A 342 -3.13 -6.00 -0.21
N TRP A 343 -4.24 -6.20 -0.93
CA TRP A 343 -5.13 -7.35 -0.75
C TRP A 343 -4.41 -8.67 -1.01
N LEU A 344 -3.66 -8.76 -2.12
CA LEU A 344 -2.85 -9.94 -2.43
C LEU A 344 -1.73 -10.19 -1.42
N ALA A 345 -0.99 -9.14 -1.03
CA ALA A 345 0.12 -9.25 -0.07
C ALA A 345 -0.32 -9.77 1.30
N ASN A 346 -1.60 -9.62 1.62
CA ASN A 346 -2.20 -10.10 2.86
C ASN A 346 -3.09 -11.33 2.65
N PHE A 347 -3.05 -11.99 1.49
CA PHE A 347 -3.89 -13.16 1.16
C PHE A 347 -5.39 -12.90 1.40
N GLY A 348 -5.83 -11.66 1.18
CA GLY A 348 -7.18 -11.20 1.47
C GLY A 348 -7.50 -10.88 2.93
N ASP A 349 -6.55 -11.04 3.85
CA ASP A 349 -6.69 -10.70 5.28
C ASP A 349 -6.56 -9.20 5.54
N ILE A 350 -7.51 -8.44 4.98
CA ILE A 350 -7.65 -6.99 5.17
C ILE A 350 -8.90 -6.71 5.99
N GLU A 351 -8.79 -5.80 6.95
CA GLU A 351 -9.94 -5.29 7.69
C GLU A 351 -10.68 -4.24 6.85
N VAL A 352 -12.00 -4.34 6.74
CA VAL A 352 -12.80 -3.29 6.11
C VAL A 352 -13.53 -2.51 7.20
N ARG A 353 -13.28 -1.19 7.26
CA ARG A 353 -13.85 -0.31 8.26
C ARG A 353 -14.86 0.62 7.62
N GLN A 354 -16.10 0.50 8.05
CA GLN A 354 -17.13 1.43 7.64
C GLN A 354 -16.98 2.76 8.37
N VAL A 355 -16.93 3.84 7.61
CA VAL A 355 -16.85 5.21 8.14
C VAL A 355 -17.91 6.05 7.44
N GLN A 356 -18.79 6.64 8.25
CA GLN A 356 -19.84 7.53 7.76
C GLN A 356 -19.22 8.83 7.21
N GLY A 357 -19.70 9.28 6.06
CA GLY A 357 -19.29 10.55 5.45
C GLY A 357 -17.98 10.51 4.65
N ILE A 358 -17.33 9.36 4.49
CA ILE A 358 -16.28 9.23 3.47
C ILE A 358 -16.96 9.31 2.11
N SER A 359 -16.97 10.52 1.54
CA SER A 359 -17.55 10.79 0.23
C SER A 359 -16.78 10.04 -0.84
N SER A 360 -17.48 9.22 -1.60
CA SER A 360 -16.99 8.74 -2.89
C SER A 360 -16.93 9.96 -3.80
N SER A 361 -15.74 10.39 -4.22
CA SER A 361 -15.56 11.54 -5.13
C SER A 361 -16.24 11.38 -6.51
N ASN A 362 -16.93 10.25 -6.74
CA ASN A 362 -17.52 9.88 -8.01
C ASN A 362 -18.98 10.33 -8.17
N ASP A 363 -19.62 10.90 -7.15
CA ASP A 363 -20.99 11.41 -7.28
C ASP A 363 -21.03 12.84 -7.86
N ALA A 364 -19.90 13.39 -8.35
CA ALA A 364 -19.88 14.61 -9.16
C ALA A 364 -20.41 14.28 -10.58
N PRO A 365 -21.65 14.67 -10.96
CA PRO A 365 -22.31 14.17 -12.17
C PRO A 365 -21.79 14.73 -13.51
N GLY A 366 -20.56 15.28 -13.55
CA GLY A 366 -20.10 16.12 -14.66
C GLY A 366 -18.80 15.69 -15.35
N ALA A 367 -18.04 14.75 -14.78
CA ALA A 367 -16.83 14.26 -15.43
C ALA A 367 -17.15 13.07 -16.34
N VAL A 368 -17.80 13.35 -17.48
CA VAL A 368 -17.84 12.43 -18.63
C VAL A 368 -16.44 12.40 -19.25
N GLY A 369 -15.48 11.86 -18.50
CA GLY A 369 -14.25 11.36 -19.05
C GLY A 369 -14.59 10.05 -19.73
N SER A 370 -14.55 10.06 -21.06
CA SER A 370 -14.76 8.91 -21.94
C SER A 370 -13.98 7.70 -21.41
N ALA A 371 -14.66 6.85 -20.64
CA ALA A 371 -14.19 5.51 -20.33
C ALA A 371 -14.30 4.75 -21.65
N ALA A 372 -13.25 4.82 -22.45
CA ALA A 372 -13.03 3.83 -23.50
C ALA A 372 -13.06 2.47 -22.80
N VAL A 373 -14.18 1.79 -22.93
CA VAL A 373 -14.32 0.37 -22.63
C VAL A 373 -13.34 -0.32 -23.56
N VAL A 374 -12.11 -0.53 -23.07
CA VAL A 374 -11.16 -1.44 -23.71
C VAL A 374 -11.77 -2.83 -23.53
N ARG A 375 -12.58 -3.24 -24.53
CA ARG A 375 -12.87 -4.65 -24.75
C ARG A 375 -11.53 -5.32 -25.02
N LEU A 376 -10.99 -5.97 -23.99
CA LEU A 376 -9.98 -7.01 -24.17
C LEU A 376 -10.60 -8.06 -25.09
N TYR A 377 -10.19 -8.07 -26.35
CA TYR A 377 -10.41 -9.22 -27.20
C TYR A 377 -9.62 -10.38 -26.60
N SER A 378 -10.32 -11.41 -26.14
CA SER A 378 -9.72 -12.71 -25.88
C SER A 378 -9.08 -13.21 -27.18
N LEU A 379 -7.75 -13.40 -27.16
CA LEU A 379 -7.05 -14.25 -28.11
C LEU A 379 -7.07 -15.69 -27.62
#